data_AF-A0A0N1EMZ3-F1
#
_entry.id   AF-A0A0N1EMZ3-F1
#
_cell.length_a   1.000
_cell.length_b   1.000
_cell.length_c   1.000
_cell.angle_alpha   90.00
_cell.angle_beta   90.00
_cell.angle_gamma   90.00
#
_symmetry.space_group_name_H-M   'P 1'
#
loop_
_entity.id
_entity.type
_entity.pdbx_description
1 polymer ?
#
loop_
_entity_poly.entity_id
_entity_poly.type
_entity_poly.pdbx_seq_one_letter_code
_entity_poly.pdbx_strand_id
1 'polypeptide(L)'
;MRFSIEEMEAAFTEINEHANPKLAFLGALSGSLPAIAVYFLFMEMGGLLLIMLFLSPLIIGYFARFVGRTYKVKHRISVGVIGALVYIIGCILLGLGPLYYLLVPVAFGVAMTTAKIKLYRVHEWAIEWEENGKLFKNKSAE
;
A
#
# COMPACT_ATOMS: atom_id res chain seq x y z
N MET A 1 -15.40 -4.61 23.92
CA MET A 1 -15.48 -3.18 24.30
C MET A 1 -16.09 -2.44 23.12
N ARG A 2 -17.19 -1.72 23.34
CA ARG A 2 -17.74 -0.76 22.38
C ARG A 2 -17.04 0.57 22.68
N PHE A 3 -16.37 1.15 21.68
CA PHE A 3 -15.76 2.47 21.79
C PHE A 3 -16.86 3.55 21.83
N SER A 4 -16.61 4.68 22.48
CA SER A 4 -17.57 5.80 22.47
C SER A 4 -17.59 6.46 21.08
N ILE A 5 -18.69 7.15 20.75
CA ILE A 5 -18.80 7.87 19.47
C ILE A 5 -17.73 8.98 19.39
N GLU A 6 -17.46 9.64 20.52
CA GLU A 6 -16.43 10.69 20.64
C GLU A 6 -15.01 10.13 20.42
N GLU A 7 -14.70 8.94 20.97
CA GLU A 7 -13.43 8.26 20.73
C GLU A 7 -13.25 7.87 19.25
N MET A 8 -14.34 7.48 18.58
CA MET A 8 -14.31 7.15 17.15
C MET A 8 -14.18 8.39 16.27
N GLU A 9 -14.83 9.51 16.62
CA GLU A 9 -14.67 10.81 15.94
C GLU A 9 -13.23 11.34 16.07
N ALA A 10 -12.66 11.29 17.27
CA ALA A 10 -11.28 11.70 17.52
C ALA A 10 -10.28 10.85 16.72
N ALA A 11 -10.44 9.52 16.76
CA ALA A 11 -9.60 8.60 15.99
C ALA A 11 -9.72 8.80 14.47
N PHE A 12 -10.94 9.10 13.96
CA PHE A 12 -11.12 9.38 12.53
C PHE A 12 -10.45 10.69 12.12
N THR A 13 -10.56 11.72 12.96
CA THR A 13 -9.94 13.03 12.73
C THR A 13 -8.41 12.90 12.70
N GLU A 14 -7.82 12.16 13.66
CA GLU A 14 -6.39 11.86 13.70
C GLU A 14 -5.92 11.12 12.43
N ILE A 15 -6.68 10.14 11.95
CA ILE A 15 -6.38 9.44 10.69
C ILE A 15 -6.37 10.42 9.52
N ASN A 16 -7.36 11.31 9.44
CA ASN A 16 -7.54 12.18 8.28
C ASN A 16 -6.51 13.32 8.26
N GLU A 17 -6.15 13.88 9.42
CA GLU A 17 -5.09 14.88 9.54
C GLU A 17 -3.71 14.32 9.19
N HIS A 18 -3.46 13.05 9.50
CA HIS A 18 -2.16 12.42 9.22
C HIS A 18 -2.08 11.64 7.90
N ALA A 19 -3.21 11.39 7.22
CA ALA A 19 -3.24 10.68 5.95
C ALA A 19 -2.75 11.58 4.80
N ASN A 20 -1.62 11.22 4.18
CA ASN A 20 -1.06 11.96 3.05
C ASN A 20 -0.97 11.08 1.80
N PRO A 21 -2.08 10.86 1.07
CA PRO A 21 -2.10 9.99 -0.12
C PRO A 21 -1.14 10.47 -1.22
N LYS A 22 -0.94 11.78 -1.37
CA LYS A 22 0.01 12.36 -2.34
C LYS A 22 1.46 11.97 -2.01
N LEU A 23 1.82 12.02 -0.73
CA LEU A 23 3.14 11.60 -0.25
C LEU A 23 3.35 10.10 -0.39
N ALA A 24 2.29 9.29 -0.28
CA ALA A 24 2.36 7.84 -0.51
C ALA A 24 2.71 7.53 -1.97
N PHE A 25 2.10 8.25 -2.90
CA PHE A 25 2.40 8.13 -4.32
C PHE A 25 3.83 8.54 -4.64
N LEU A 26 4.30 9.67 -4.10
CA LEU A 26 5.69 10.10 -4.24
C LEU A 26 6.67 9.12 -3.60
N GLY A 27 6.32 8.54 -2.45
CA GLY A 27 7.10 7.48 -1.80
C GLY A 27 7.18 6.21 -2.63
N ALA A 28 6.10 5.82 -3.30
CA ALA A 28 6.10 4.69 -4.22
C ALA A 28 6.97 4.96 -5.47
N LEU A 29 6.93 6.19 -6.00
CA LEU A 29 7.80 6.59 -7.11
C LEU A 29 9.27 6.62 -6.70
N SER A 30 9.62 7.21 -5.55
CA SER A 30 11.00 7.20 -5.07
C SER A 30 11.49 5.79 -4.77
N GLY A 31 10.61 4.93 -4.22
CA GLY A 31 10.87 3.50 -3.98
C GLY A 31 11.04 2.67 -5.25
N SER A 32 10.51 3.12 -6.40
CA SER A 32 10.71 2.40 -7.68
C SER A 32 12.16 2.45 -8.17
N LEU A 33 12.92 3.50 -7.86
CA LEU A 33 14.33 3.63 -8.22
C LEU A 33 15.20 2.51 -7.62
N PRO A 34 15.23 2.30 -6.28
CA PRO A 34 15.97 1.18 -5.70
C PRO A 34 15.35 -0.17 -6.11
N ALA A 35 14.03 -0.26 -6.30
CA ALA A 35 13.38 -1.49 -6.74
C ALA A 35 13.80 -1.93 -8.15
N ILE A 36 14.07 -0.98 -9.06
CA ILE A 36 14.62 -1.26 -10.39
C ILE A 36 16.09 -1.65 -10.30
N ALA A 37 16.89 -0.96 -9.47
CA ALA A 37 18.29 -1.32 -9.25
C ALA A 37 18.46 -2.77 -8.77
N VAL A 38 17.54 -3.26 -7.95
CA VAL A 38 17.50 -4.66 -7.50
C VAL A 38 17.31 -5.64 -8.67
N TYR A 39 16.54 -5.30 -9.70
CA TYR A 39 16.43 -6.16 -10.88
C TYR A 39 17.73 -6.26 -11.68
N PHE A 40 18.54 -5.20 -11.73
CA PHE A 40 19.87 -5.26 -12.35
C PHE A 40 20.79 -6.23 -11.59
N LEU A 41 20.74 -6.25 -10.26
CA LEU A 41 21.50 -7.23 -9.46
C LEU A 41 21.04 -8.66 -9.74
N PHE A 42 19.74 -8.88 -9.94
CA PHE A 42 19.23 -10.22 -10.28
C PHE A 42 19.67 -10.69 -11.67
N MET A 43 19.80 -9.78 -12.64
CA MET A 43 20.38 -10.11 -13.95
C MET A 43 21.81 -10.65 -13.81
N GLU A 44 22.64 -10.01 -12.98
CA GLU A 44 24.04 -10.44 -12.77
C GLU A 44 24.15 -11.77 -12.03
N MET A 45 23.23 -12.05 -11.09
CA MET A 45 23.26 -13.30 -10.32
C MET A 45 22.88 -14.55 -11.13
N GLY A 46 22.30 -14.41 -12.32
CA GLY A 46 21.95 -15.53 -13.21
C GLY A 46 20.93 -16.53 -12.65
N GLY A 47 20.35 -16.23 -11.50
CA GLY A 47 19.42 -17.08 -10.76
C GLY A 47 18.18 -16.30 -10.37
N LEU A 48 17.01 -16.83 -10.72
CA LEU A 48 15.72 -16.17 -10.55
C LEU A 48 14.85 -16.98 -9.58
N LEU A 49 14.87 -16.60 -8.31
CA LEU A 49 13.93 -17.11 -7.33
C LEU A 49 12.65 -16.27 -7.36
N LEU A 50 11.49 -16.94 -7.36
CA LEU A 50 10.17 -16.29 -7.31
C LEU A 50 10.07 -15.24 -6.20
N ILE A 51 10.69 -15.49 -5.05
CA ILE A 51 10.73 -14.59 -3.89
C ILE A 51 11.45 -13.26 -4.24
N MET A 52 12.50 -13.33 -5.04
CA MET A 52 13.27 -12.15 -5.44
C MET A 52 12.42 -11.23 -6.32
N LEU A 53 11.53 -11.77 -7.16
CA LEU A 53 10.63 -10.96 -7.98
C LEU A 53 9.64 -10.13 -7.15
N PHE A 54 9.28 -10.61 -5.96
CA PHE A 54 8.41 -9.86 -5.05
C PHE A 54 9.18 -8.84 -4.19
N LEU A 55 10.51 -8.82 -4.23
CA LEU A 55 11.31 -7.87 -3.46
C LEU A 55 11.12 -6.43 -3.95
N SER A 56 11.00 -6.22 -5.26
CA SER A 56 10.76 -4.90 -5.83
C SER A 56 9.41 -4.29 -5.42
N PRO A 57 8.26 -4.99 -5.53
CA PRO A 57 6.99 -4.47 -4.99
C PRO A 57 6.99 -4.34 -3.46
N LEU A 58 7.77 -5.16 -2.73
CA LEU A 58 7.99 -4.99 -1.29
C LEU A 58 8.68 -3.66 -0.97
N ILE A 59 9.76 -3.32 -1.68
CA ILE A 59 10.50 -2.07 -1.49
C ILE A 59 9.59 -0.87 -1.75
N ILE A 60 8.82 -0.90 -2.85
CA ILE A 60 7.89 0.18 -3.20
C ILE A 60 6.85 0.40 -2.11
N GLY A 61 6.22 -0.68 -1.62
CA GLY A 61 5.25 -0.59 -0.54
C GLY A 61 5.85 -0.10 0.77
N TYR A 62 7.08 -0.54 1.10
CA TYR A 62 7.79 -0.08 2.29
C TYR A 62 8.14 1.41 2.25
N PHE A 63 8.63 1.91 1.11
CA PHE A 63 8.91 3.34 0.94
C PHE A 63 7.63 4.19 0.98
N ALA A 64 6.56 3.74 0.33
CA ALA A 64 5.27 4.40 0.38
C ALA A 64 4.68 4.44 1.81
N ARG A 65 4.93 3.39 2.60
CA ARG A 65 4.56 3.34 4.02
C ARG A 65 5.28 4.41 4.85
N PHE A 66 6.59 4.57 4.64
CA PHE A 66 7.41 5.51 5.41
C PHE A 66 7.03 6.97 5.13
N VAL A 67 6.73 7.29 3.87
CA VAL A 67 6.49 8.68 3.42
C VAL A 67 5.01 9.08 3.49
N GLY A 68 4.09 8.19 3.14
CA GLY A 68 2.69 8.55 2.85
C GLY A 68 1.67 8.39 3.96
N ARG A 69 1.97 7.58 4.98
CA ARG A 69 1.04 7.22 6.06
C ARG A 69 -0.37 6.85 5.55
N THR A 70 -0.46 5.76 4.80
CA THR A 70 -1.72 5.34 4.17
C THR A 70 -2.57 4.43 5.05
N TYR A 71 -3.61 5.03 5.65
CA TYR A 71 -4.55 4.31 6.51
C TYR A 71 -5.72 3.69 5.73
N LYS A 72 -6.34 4.43 4.79
CA LYS A 72 -7.44 3.94 3.96
C LYS A 72 -6.97 3.04 2.81
N VAL A 73 -7.78 2.05 2.42
CA VAL A 73 -7.48 1.15 1.28
C VAL A 73 -7.38 1.94 -0.03
N LYS A 74 -8.28 2.91 -0.25
CA LYS A 74 -8.32 3.75 -1.46
C LYS A 74 -7.00 4.46 -1.74
N HIS A 75 -6.29 4.89 -0.69
CA HIS A 75 -5.01 5.59 -0.80
C HIS A 75 -3.84 4.66 -1.15
N ARG A 76 -4.01 3.35 -0.99
CA ARG A 76 -2.97 2.33 -1.27
C ARG A 76 -3.06 1.76 -2.67
N ILE A 77 -4.20 1.95 -3.36
CA ILE A 77 -4.41 1.46 -4.72
C ILE A 77 -3.34 2.00 -5.67
N SER A 78 -3.02 3.30 -5.56
CA SER A 78 -1.98 3.93 -6.39
C SER A 78 -0.59 3.31 -6.19
N VAL A 79 -0.25 2.95 -4.94
CA VAL A 79 1.00 2.25 -4.61
C VAL A 79 1.01 0.86 -5.22
N GLY A 80 -0.11 0.14 -5.15
CA GLY A 80 -0.30 -1.15 -5.81
C GLY A 80 -0.06 -1.07 -7.31
N VAL A 81 -0.63 -0.06 -7.98
CA VAL A 81 -0.47 0.15 -9.42
C VAL A 81 0.99 0.38 -9.78
N ILE A 82 1.71 1.22 -9.03
CA ILE A 82 3.15 1.43 -9.25
C ILE A 82 3.93 0.13 -9.05
N GLY A 83 3.65 -0.62 -7.98
CA GLY A 83 4.28 -1.91 -7.73
C GLY A 83 4.06 -2.92 -8.87
N ALA A 84 2.84 -2.97 -9.40
CA ALA A 84 2.50 -3.82 -10.55
C ALA A 84 3.23 -3.41 -11.83
N LEU A 85 3.29 -2.10 -12.13
CA LEU A 85 4.01 -1.58 -13.30
C LEU A 85 5.51 -1.89 -13.22
N VAL A 86 6.13 -1.67 -12.07
CA VAL A 86 7.55 -1.97 -11.86
C VAL A 86 7.81 -3.48 -11.94
N TYR A 87 6.88 -4.32 -11.48
CA TYR A 87 6.95 -5.77 -11.67
C TYR A 87 6.90 -6.19 -13.14
N ILE A 88 6.01 -5.60 -13.93
CA ILE A 88 5.94 -5.84 -15.39
C ILE A 88 7.25 -5.44 -16.05
N ILE A 89 7.78 -4.26 -15.72
CA ILE A 89 9.08 -3.78 -16.24
C ILE A 89 10.20 -4.76 -15.86
N GLY A 90 10.23 -5.24 -14.62
CA GLY A 90 11.18 -6.27 -14.18
C GLY A 90 11.07 -7.55 -14.99
N CYS A 91 9.85 -8.03 -15.28
CA CYS A 91 9.64 -9.21 -16.11
C CYS A 91 10.15 -9.02 -17.55
N ILE A 92 9.97 -7.83 -18.12
CA ILE A 92 10.48 -7.48 -19.45
C ILE A 92 12.02 -7.43 -19.45
N LEU A 93 12.61 -6.75 -18.47
CA LEU A 93 14.07 -6.61 -18.35
C LEU A 93 14.77 -7.96 -18.18
N LEU A 94 14.16 -8.86 -17.40
CA LEU A 94 14.69 -10.19 -17.12
C LEU A 94 14.35 -11.23 -18.21
N GLY A 95 13.62 -10.86 -19.26
CA GLY A 95 13.22 -11.76 -20.33
C GLY A 95 12.35 -12.94 -19.85
N LEU A 96 11.53 -12.72 -18.82
CA LEU A 96 10.74 -13.78 -18.20
C LEU A 96 9.58 -14.25 -19.08
N GLY A 97 9.27 -15.53 -18.98
CA GLY A 97 8.15 -16.15 -19.72
C GLY A 97 6.77 -15.61 -19.30
N PRO A 98 5.74 -15.84 -20.13
CA PRO A 98 4.39 -15.28 -19.94
C PRO A 98 3.74 -15.67 -18.60
N LEU A 99 4.11 -16.82 -18.01
CA LEU A 99 3.60 -17.27 -16.71
C LEU A 99 3.89 -16.28 -15.57
N TYR A 100 5.02 -15.57 -15.62
CA TYR A 100 5.39 -14.62 -14.57
C TYR A 100 4.49 -13.37 -14.59
N TYR A 101 3.96 -12.99 -15.75
CA TYR A 101 3.01 -11.88 -15.85
C TYR A 101 1.67 -12.17 -15.18
N LEU A 102 1.30 -13.45 -14.99
CA LEU A 102 0.10 -13.82 -14.23
C LEU A 102 0.21 -13.48 -12.74
N LEU A 103 1.41 -13.24 -12.24
CA LEU A 103 1.67 -12.86 -10.84
C LEU A 103 1.61 -11.35 -10.60
N VAL A 104 1.35 -10.54 -11.64
CA VAL A 104 1.14 -9.09 -11.51
C VAL A 104 0.09 -8.72 -10.45
N PRO A 105 -1.08 -9.39 -10.36
CA PRO A 105 -2.05 -9.10 -9.29
C PRO A 105 -1.52 -9.43 -7.89
N VAL A 106 -0.64 -10.44 -7.79
CA VAL A 106 0.03 -10.78 -6.53
C VAL A 106 1.02 -9.67 -6.15
N ALA A 107 1.82 -9.19 -7.11
CA ALA A 107 2.75 -8.06 -6.90
C ALA A 107 2.01 -6.77 -6.48
N PHE A 108 0.86 -6.50 -7.10
CA PHE A 108 -0.04 -5.42 -6.69
C PHE A 108 -0.47 -5.57 -5.22
N GLY A 109 -0.94 -6.76 -4.84
CA GLY A 109 -1.34 -7.07 -3.47
C GLY A 109 -0.18 -6.93 -2.48
N VAL A 110 1.01 -7.39 -2.83
CA VAL A 110 2.23 -7.26 -2.01
C VAL A 110 2.56 -5.78 -1.76
N ALA A 111 2.58 -4.95 -2.80
CA ALA A 111 2.83 -3.51 -2.65
C ALA A 111 1.75 -2.82 -1.79
N MET A 112 0.47 -3.16 -1.98
CA MET A 112 -0.64 -2.60 -1.19
C MET A 112 -0.61 -3.01 0.29
N THR A 113 -0.30 -4.28 0.56
CA THR A 113 -0.28 -4.81 1.93
C THR A 113 0.90 -4.26 2.72
N THR A 114 2.06 -4.14 2.07
CA THR A 114 3.27 -3.61 2.71
C THR A 114 3.23 -2.10 2.91
N ALA A 115 2.46 -1.38 2.07
CA ALA A 115 2.14 0.02 2.28
C ALA A 115 1.25 0.29 3.52
N LYS A 116 0.56 -0.72 4.06
CA LYS A 116 -0.36 -0.57 5.21
C LYS A 116 0.39 -0.12 6.47
N ILE A 117 -0.05 0.96 7.10
CA ILE A 117 0.31 1.29 8.49
C ILE A 117 -0.57 0.50 9.46
N LYS A 118 0.03 -0.03 10.54
CA LYS A 118 -0.72 -0.66 11.62
C LYS A 118 -1.66 0.36 12.27
N LEU A 119 -2.95 0.11 12.17
CA LEU A 119 -4.00 0.86 12.85
C LEU A 119 -4.32 0.19 14.18
N TYR A 120 -4.65 0.98 15.21
CA TYR A 120 -5.28 0.42 16.41
C TYR A 120 -6.74 0.05 16.11
N ARG A 121 -7.28 -0.90 16.87
CA ARG A 121 -8.63 -1.44 16.69
C ARG A 121 -9.74 -0.37 16.69
N VAL A 122 -9.55 0.73 17.44
CA VAL A 122 -10.46 1.90 17.46
C VAL A 122 -10.53 2.57 16.09
N HIS A 123 -9.37 2.73 15.43
CA HIS A 123 -9.26 3.39 14.12
C HIS A 123 -9.86 2.55 12.99
N GLU A 124 -9.72 1.22 13.04
CA GLU A 124 -10.36 0.33 12.07
C GLU A 124 -11.89 0.42 12.19
N TRP A 125 -12.42 0.44 13.41
CA TRP A 125 -13.85 0.64 13.67
C TRP A 125 -14.36 2.01 13.22
N ALA A 126 -13.57 3.07 13.43
CA ALA A 126 -13.91 4.43 13.01
C ALA A 126 -14.01 4.55 11.48
N ILE A 127 -13.09 3.93 10.72
CA ILE A 127 -13.17 3.90 9.26
C ILE A 127 -14.42 3.14 8.79
N GLU A 128 -14.73 1.99 9.40
CA GLU A 128 -15.89 1.17 9.01
C GLU A 128 -17.22 1.88 9.31
N TRP A 129 -17.33 2.60 10.43
CA TRP A 129 -18.53 3.39 10.76
C TRP A 129 -18.70 4.62 9.86
N GLU A 130 -17.61 5.23 9.39
CA GLU A 130 -17.67 6.30 8.39
C GLU A 130 -18.13 5.79 7.03
N GLU A 131 -17.57 4.67 6.55
CA GLU A 131 -17.98 4.06 5.27
C GLU A 131 -19.47 3.66 5.27
N ASN A 132 -20.01 3.29 6.43
CA ASN A 132 -21.43 3.00 6.63
C ASN A 132 -22.30 4.26 6.87
N GLY A 133 -21.72 5.46 6.87
CA GLY A 133 -22.42 6.73 7.07
C GLY A 133 -23.04 6.91 8.47
N LYS A 134 -22.58 6.15 9.47
CA LYS A 134 -23.15 6.14 10.83
C LYS A 134 -22.49 7.14 11.78
N LEU A 135 -21.27 7.57 11.46
CA LEU A 135 -20.44 8.37 12.36
C LEU A 135 -21.03 9.76 12.63
N PHE A 136 -21.54 10.45 11.60
CA PHE A 136 -22.13 11.80 11.73
C PHE A 136 -23.66 11.83 11.81
N LYS A 137 -24.34 10.69 11.56
CA LYS A 137 -25.80 10.62 11.52
C LYS A 137 -26.43 10.58 12.92
N ASN A 138 -25.72 10.04 13.90
CA ASN A 138 -26.18 10.00 15.30
C ASN A 138 -26.15 11.37 15.98
N LYS A 139 -25.26 12.27 15.57
CA LYS A 139 -25.15 13.63 16.12
C LYS A 139 -26.30 14.57 15.69
N SER A 140 -27.05 14.19 14.64
CA SER A 140 -28.22 14.94 14.15
C SER A 140 -29.54 14.43 14.75
N ALA A 141 -29.50 13.38 15.57
CA ALA A 141 -30.67 12.75 16.18
C ALA A 141 -30.75 12.97 17.71
N GLU A 142 -29.76 13.66 18.30
CA GLU A 142 -29.78 14.25 19.64
C GLU A 142 -30.03 15.76 19.53
#